data_AF-A0A538NY42-F1
#
_entry.id   AF-A0A538NY42-F1
#
_cell.length_a   1.000
_cell.length_b   1.000
_cell.length_c   1.000
_cell.angle_alpha   90.00
_cell.angle_beta   90.00
_cell.angle_gamma   90.00
#
_symmetry.space_group_name_H-M   'P 1'
#
loop_
_entity.id
_entity.type
_entity.pdbx_description
1 polymer ?
#
loop_
_entity_poly.entity_id
_entity_poly.type
_entity_poly.pdbx_seq_one_letter_code
_entity_poly.pdbx_strand_id
1 'polypeptide(L)'
;MRPVKAVQFRYVASDELASLFEDFRLMCNDAIRIALKERPRSRFALIEMAYPRLKEYGLHTHYILSACEVAYSVYRNKGRKSDPYIERAFLKL
;
A
#
# COMPACT_ATOMS: atom_id res chain seq x y z
N MET A 1 -11.45 -26.72 18.94
CA MET A 1 -11.08 -25.32 18.59
C MET A 1 -9.83 -24.98 19.41
N ARG A 2 -8.68 -24.64 18.79
CA ARG A 2 -7.46 -24.29 19.54
C ARG A 2 -7.53 -22.80 19.92
N PRO A 3 -7.41 -22.41 21.20
CA PRO A 3 -7.36 -21.01 21.58
C PRO A 3 -6.03 -20.39 21.11
N VAL A 4 -6.12 -19.29 20.38
CA VAL A 4 -4.96 -18.50 19.95
C VAL A 4 -4.92 -17.25 20.82
N LYS A 5 -3.78 -16.93 21.43
CA LYS A 5 -3.59 -15.62 22.07
C LYS A 5 -3.55 -14.56 20.97
N ALA A 6 -4.56 -13.71 20.92
CA ALA A 6 -4.61 -12.57 20.01
C ALA A 6 -4.86 -11.29 20.82
N VAL A 7 -4.21 -10.20 20.42
CA VAL A 7 -4.55 -8.86 20.89
C VAL A 7 -5.68 -8.35 20.00
N GLN A 8 -6.88 -8.24 20.55
CA GLN A 8 -7.99 -7.60 19.85
C GLN A 8 -7.82 -6.08 19.98
N PHE A 9 -7.62 -5.40 18.86
CA PHE A 9 -7.62 -3.95 18.88
C PHE A 9 -9.07 -3.45 18.82
N ARG A 10 -9.56 -2.87 19.91
CA ARG A 10 -10.90 -2.26 19.99
C ARG A 10 -10.95 -0.83 19.46
N TYR A 11 -9.99 -0.46 18.61
CA TYR A 11 -9.96 0.88 18.06
C TYR A 11 -11.04 1.00 16.98
N VAL A 12 -11.85 2.05 17.05
CA VAL A 12 -12.77 2.41 15.97
C VAL A 12 -12.16 3.65 15.35
N ALA A 13 -11.71 3.52 14.10
CA ALA A 13 -11.17 4.65 13.37
C ALA A 13 -12.25 5.71 13.20
N SER A 14 -11.87 6.98 13.35
CA SER A 14 -12.72 8.09 12.89
C SER A 14 -12.88 8.00 11.37
N ASP A 15 -13.92 8.63 10.83
CA ASP A 15 -14.17 8.67 9.38
C ASP A 15 -12.98 9.26 8.61
N GLU A 16 -12.34 10.30 9.17
CA GLU A 16 -11.14 10.91 8.62
C GLU A 16 -9.99 9.89 8.49
N LEU A 17 -9.75 9.12 9.54
CA LEU A 17 -8.66 8.16 9.55
C LEU A 17 -8.97 6.94 8.67
N ALA A 18 -10.24 6.53 8.62
CA ALA A 18 -10.70 5.50 7.69
C ALA A 18 -10.47 5.94 6.23
N SER A 19 -10.79 7.20 5.90
CA SER A 19 -10.52 7.79 4.58
C SER A 19 -9.03 7.79 4.27
N LEU A 20 -8.18 8.20 5.23
CA LEU A 20 -6.73 8.21 5.04
C LEU A 20 -6.16 6.81 4.77
N PHE A 21 -6.63 5.78 5.47
CA PHE A 21 -6.19 4.41 5.22
C PHE A 21 -6.63 3.89 3.87
N GLU A 22 -7.81 4.31 3.40
CA GLU A 22 -8.30 3.96 2.08
C GLU A 22 -7.50 4.66 0.98
N ASP A 23 -7.22 5.95 1.13
CA ASP A 23 -6.35 6.69 0.20
C ASP A 23 -4.97 6.05 0.12
N PHE A 24 -4.38 5.69 1.26
CA PHE A 24 -3.09 5.01 1.29
C PHE A 24 -3.13 3.62 0.63
N ARG A 25 -4.23 2.87 0.80
CA ARG A 25 -4.44 1.59 0.10
C ARG A 25 -4.46 1.78 -1.41
N LEU A 26 -5.19 2.80 -1.88
CA LEU A 26 -5.28 3.14 -3.30
C LEU A 26 -3.92 3.59 -3.85
N MET A 27 -3.16 4.41 -3.10
CA MET A 27 -1.78 4.79 -3.46
C MET A 27 -0.89 3.57 -3.65
N CYS A 28 -0.96 2.59 -2.75
CA CYS A 28 -0.20 1.34 -2.88
C CYS A 28 -0.59 0.58 -4.15
N ASN A 29 -1.88 0.47 -4.45
CA ASN A 29 -2.37 -0.23 -5.64
C ASN A 29 -1.96 0.44 -6.95
N ASP A 30 -1.95 1.77 -6.97
CA ASP A 30 -1.46 2.54 -8.10
C ASP A 30 0.05 2.35 -8.31
N ALA A 31 0.83 2.39 -7.23
CA ALA A 31 2.25 2.08 -7.27
C ALA A 31 2.51 0.62 -7.74
N ILE A 32 1.70 -0.35 -7.30
CA ILE A 32 1.79 -1.75 -7.76
C ILE A 32 1.50 -1.83 -9.26
N ARG A 33 0.46 -1.15 -9.74
CA ARG A 33 0.11 -1.12 -11.17
C ARG A 33 1.25 -0.56 -12.00
N ILE A 34 1.85 0.55 -11.56
CA ILE A 34 3.01 1.16 -12.21
C ILE A 34 4.20 0.19 -12.18
N ALA A 35 4.49 -0.46 -11.04
CA ALA A 35 5.59 -1.42 -10.95
C ALA A 35 5.42 -2.63 -11.87
N LEU A 36 4.20 -3.16 -11.99
CA LEU A 36 3.91 -4.30 -12.89
C LEU A 36 4.09 -3.92 -14.36
N LYS A 37 3.68 -2.71 -14.73
CA LYS A 37 3.77 -2.17 -16.10
C LYS A 37 5.21 -1.81 -16.48
N GLU A 38 5.86 -0.95 -15.69
CA GLU A 38 7.14 -0.32 -16.02
C GLU A 38 8.36 -1.14 -15.56
N ARG A 39 8.16 -2.14 -14.70
CA ARG A 39 9.18 -3.09 -14.24
C ARG A 39 10.43 -2.42 -13.65
N PRO A 40 10.29 -1.60 -12.58
CA PRO A 40 11.40 -0.91 -11.93
C PRO A 40 12.49 -1.87 -11.47
N ARG A 41 13.76 -1.44 -11.61
CA ARG A 41 14.93 -2.17 -11.10
C ARG A 41 15.19 -1.94 -9.61
N SER A 42 14.64 -0.86 -9.04
CA SER A 42 14.80 -0.49 -7.63
C SER A 42 13.56 0.23 -7.11
N ARG A 43 13.41 0.30 -5.78
CA ARG A 43 12.36 1.10 -5.13
C ARG A 43 12.47 2.58 -5.49
N PHE A 44 13.68 3.12 -5.60
CA PHE A 44 13.89 4.52 -5.98
C PHE A 44 13.41 4.81 -7.39
N ALA A 45 13.69 3.91 -8.35
CA ALA A 45 13.14 4.03 -9.70
C ALA A 45 11.60 3.99 -9.70
N LEU A 46 10.99 3.16 -8.84
CA LEU A 46 9.53 3.15 -8.68
C LEU A 46 9.01 4.48 -8.12
N ILE A 47 9.69 5.07 -7.13
CA ILE A 47 9.31 6.38 -6.56
C ILE A 47 9.30 7.44 -7.65
N GLU A 48 10.37 7.55 -8.44
CA GLU A 48 10.47 8.53 -9.53
C GLU A 48 9.35 8.38 -10.55
N MET A 49 9.04 7.14 -10.97
CA MET A 49 7.98 6.86 -11.93
C MET A 49 6.57 7.10 -11.37
N ALA A 50 6.34 6.77 -10.09
CA ALA A 50 5.04 6.86 -9.46
C ALA A 50 4.74 8.26 -8.91
N TYR A 51 5.75 9.10 -8.70
CA TYR A 51 5.61 10.40 -8.06
C TYR A 51 4.51 11.29 -8.69
N PRO A 52 4.43 11.47 -10.03
CA PRO A 52 3.41 12.33 -10.63
C PRO A 52 1.99 11.86 -10.28
N ARG A 53 1.72 10.56 -10.39
CA ARG A 53 0.41 9.97 -10.09
C ARG A 53 0.09 10.03 -8.59
N LEU A 54 1.05 9.66 -7.74
CA LEU A 54 0.82 9.57 -6.30
C LEU A 54 0.71 10.94 -5.63
N LYS A 55 1.27 12.00 -6.24
CA LYS A 55 1.10 13.37 -5.77
C LYS A 55 -0.35 13.88 -5.91
N GLU A 56 -1.13 13.32 -6.84
CA GLU A 56 -2.54 13.69 -7.06
C GLU A 56 -3.44 13.35 -5.86
N TYR A 57 -2.99 12.47 -4.96
CA TYR A 57 -3.71 12.18 -3.71
C TYR A 57 -3.68 13.34 -2.70
N GLY A 58 -2.82 14.35 -2.90
CA GLY A 58 -2.74 15.51 -2.01
C GLY A 58 -2.20 15.23 -0.60
N LEU A 59 -1.75 13.99 -0.33
CA LEU A 59 -1.17 13.58 0.95
C LEU A 59 0.30 13.99 1.07
N HIS A 60 0.80 13.99 2.31
CA HIS A 60 2.21 14.28 2.59
C HIS A 60 3.15 13.33 1.81
N THR A 61 4.27 13.84 1.31
CA THR A 61 5.21 13.09 0.44
C THR A 61 5.75 11.81 1.08
N HIS A 62 5.83 11.72 2.40
CA HIS A 62 6.17 10.49 3.12
C HIS A 62 5.24 9.31 2.81
N TYR A 63 3.96 9.55 2.49
CA TYR A 63 3.04 8.50 2.06
C TYR A 63 3.42 7.92 0.70
N ILE A 64 3.96 8.73 -0.22
CA ILE A 64 4.46 8.26 -1.52
C ILE A 64 5.61 7.28 -1.31
N LEU A 65 6.57 7.62 -0.45
CA LEU A 65 7.72 6.76 -0.13
C LEU A 65 7.26 5.43 0.48
N SER A 66 6.34 5.50 1.45
CA SER A 66 5.79 4.34 2.14
C SER A 66 4.98 3.43 1.20
N ALA A 67 4.14 4.01 0.34
CA ALA A 67 3.36 3.27 -0.66
C ALA A 67 4.27 2.56 -1.68
N CYS A 68 5.35 3.23 -2.13
CA CYS A 68 6.32 2.63 -3.03
C CYS A 68 7.13 1.51 -2.38
N GLU A 69 7.41 1.59 -1.08
CA GLU A 69 8.06 0.50 -0.33
C GLU A 69 7.17 -0.76 -0.29
N VAL A 70 5.91 -0.60 0.09
CA VAL A 70 4.91 -1.67 0.07
C VAL A 70 4.80 -2.26 -1.34
N ALA A 71 4.57 -1.40 -2.33
CA ALA A 71 4.35 -1.82 -3.71
C ALA A 71 5.56 -2.56 -4.29
N TYR A 72 6.78 -2.08 -3.99
CA TYR A 72 8.00 -2.75 -4.47
C TYR A 72 8.16 -4.13 -3.82
N SER A 73 7.88 -4.27 -2.52
CA SER A 73 7.90 -5.57 -1.84
C SER A 73 6.90 -6.57 -2.47
N VAL A 74 5.68 -6.12 -2.73
CA VAL A 74 4.65 -6.91 -3.43
C VAL A 74 5.12 -7.30 -4.83
N TYR A 75 5.61 -6.33 -5.61
CA TYR A 75 6.11 -6.54 -6.97
C TYR A 75 7.23 -7.58 -7.02
N ARG A 76 8.18 -7.54 -6.06
CA ARG A 76 9.26 -8.52 -5.95
C ARG A 76 8.75 -9.93 -5.61
N ASN A 77 7.60 -10.02 -4.95
CA ASN A 77 6.97 -11.27 -4.54
C ASN A 77 5.77 -11.67 -5.40
N LYS A 78 5.54 -11.03 -6.57
CA LYS A 78 4.36 -11.25 -7.42
C LYS A 78 4.15 -12.69 -7.89
N GLY A 79 5.20 -13.53 -7.89
CA GLY A 79 5.07 -14.97 -8.20
C GLY A 79 4.50 -15.83 -7.07
N ARG A 80 4.34 -15.27 -5.86
CA ARG A 80 3.84 -15.98 -4.66
C ARG A 80 2.36 -15.72 -4.37
N LYS A 81 1.73 -14.77 -5.06
CA LYS A 81 0.32 -14.41 -4.88
C LYS A 81 -0.36 -14.32 -6.24
N SER A 82 -1.59 -14.80 -6.34
CA SER A 82 -2.40 -14.71 -7.55
C SER A 82 -2.83 -13.26 -7.87
N ASP A 83 -3.17 -12.50 -6.83
CA ASP A 83 -3.50 -11.07 -6.93
C ASP A 83 -2.49 -10.24 -6.11
N PRO A 84 -1.71 -9.35 -6.74
CA PRO A 84 -0.79 -8.47 -6.03
C PRO A 84 -1.48 -7.27 -5.39
N TYR A 85 -2.73 -6.96 -5.73
CA TYR A 85 -3.41 -5.77 -5.20
C TYR A 85 -3.81 -5.93 -3.73
N ILE A 86 -3.83 -4.78 -3.06
CA ILE A 86 -4.15 -4.68 -1.64
C ILE A 86 -5.65 -4.49 -1.51
N GLU A 87 -6.34 -5.55 -1.11
CA GLU A 87 -7.79 -5.59 -1.00
C GLU A 87 -8.34 -4.74 0.16
N ARG A 88 -7.62 -4.67 1.28
CA ARG A 88 -8.10 -4.05 2.52
C ARG A 88 -7.25 -2.85 2.90
N ALA A 89 -7.87 -1.85 3.50
CA ALA A 89 -7.18 -0.70 4.04
C ALA A 89 -6.11 -1.14 5.05
N PHE A 90 -5.06 -0.33 5.20
CA PHE A 90 -3.95 -0.62 6.12
C PHE A 90 -4.34 -0.37 7.58
N LEU A 91 -5.30 -1.17 8.05
CA LEU A 91 -5.58 -1.43 9.45
C LEU A 91 -6.26 -2.80 9.48
N LYS A 92 -5.52 -3.81 9.93
CA LYS A 92 -6.18 -4.98 10.53
C LYS A 92 -6.20 -4.73 12.03
N LEU A 93 -7.37 -4.34 12.51
CA LEU A 93 -7.74 -4.48 13.91
C LEU A 93 -8.49 -5.81 14.08
#